data_AF-A0A3S7H4Y9-F1
#
_entry.id   AF-A0A3S7H4Y9-F1
#
_cell.length_a   1.000
_cell.length_b   1.000
_cell.length_c   1.000
_cell.angle_alpha   90.00
_cell.angle_beta   90.00
_cell.angle_gamma   90.00
#
_symmetry.space_group_name_H-M   'P 1'
#
loop_
_entity.id
_entity.type
_entity.pdbx_description
1 polymer ?
#
loop_
_entity_poly.entity_id
_entity_poly.type
_entity_poly.pdbx_seq_one_letter_code
_entity_poly.pdbx_strand_id
1 'polypeptide(L)'
;MSKEKTSAWQSVRRLIILLLIALEILLMTGGYTKTGRTWLWIGQYMVAFMHWMANDVFKSTNGIGFAIIAITAVIRIVLFPIMFDQQRKATIQSEKMAMLQPQLSKVQAAMKTAQTQEEKVAVNTAMMSVYRENNVSMIGGVNFLSMLIQLPIISSLYTAIRLSTSVLKTDHINPATYSSSFLLNGSHFFGIALYKPSITIAVIAGIFYLAQSWFMLKTTPEAQRKQMQTMIWFTPIMMFFFAIFQSAALGLYFVVGGFFVLIQTLILLKIRPKLQEKIRKEFKVKNVVDDLLAKATNNSSQGELVKDITNEVSTETEVSPKKNNKKNNAHRRNAGKQQRKPKI
;
A
#
# COMPACT_ATOMS: atom_id res chain seq x y z
N MET A 1 -20.99 -6.95 25.59
CA MET A 1 -21.06 -7.42 24.19
C MET A 1 -19.66 -7.85 23.76
N SER A 2 -19.44 -9.16 23.75
CA SER A 2 -18.21 -9.84 24.18
C SER A 2 -17.10 -9.98 23.12
N LYS A 3 -15.86 -10.19 23.60
CA LYS A 3 -14.62 -10.46 22.82
C LYS A 3 -14.77 -11.49 21.68
N GLU A 4 -15.79 -12.34 21.75
CA GLU A 4 -16.11 -13.36 20.77
C GLU A 4 -16.65 -12.77 19.45
N LYS A 5 -17.52 -11.75 19.51
CA LYS A 5 -17.99 -11.03 18.31
C LYS A 5 -16.86 -10.30 17.59
N THR A 6 -15.87 -9.81 18.34
CA THR A 6 -14.68 -9.18 17.76
C THR A 6 -13.73 -10.19 17.10
N SER A 7 -13.67 -11.43 17.60
CA SER A 7 -12.87 -12.51 17.00
C SER A 7 -13.49 -12.98 15.66
N ALA A 8 -14.79 -13.28 15.64
CA ALA A 8 -15.50 -13.69 14.43
C ALA A 8 -15.40 -12.64 13.31
N TRP A 9 -15.56 -11.36 13.64
CA TRP A 9 -15.42 -10.28 12.67
C TRP A 9 -13.99 -10.12 12.14
N GLN A 10 -12.97 -10.36 12.96
CA GLN A 10 -11.58 -10.35 12.51
C GLN A 10 -11.30 -11.50 11.53
N SER A 11 -11.84 -12.69 11.79
CA SER A 11 -11.71 -13.84 10.88
C SER A 11 -12.43 -13.59 9.55
N VAL A 12 -13.66 -13.06 9.58
CA VAL A 12 -14.40 -12.66 8.38
C VAL A 12 -13.63 -11.61 7.59
N ARG A 13 -13.08 -10.59 8.27
CA ARG A 13 -12.27 -9.56 7.61
C ARG A 13 -11.01 -10.13 6.94
N ARG A 14 -10.30 -11.06 7.60
CA ARG A 14 -9.14 -11.74 7.01
C ARG A 14 -9.54 -12.53 5.77
N LEU A 15 -10.65 -13.26 5.84
CA LEU A 15 -11.19 -14.01 4.71
C LEU A 15 -11.55 -13.10 3.53
N ILE A 16 -12.18 -11.94 3.78
CA ILE A 16 -12.47 -10.94 2.74
C ILE A 16 -11.17 -10.45 2.08
N ILE A 17 -10.14 -10.14 2.87
CA ILE A 17 -8.84 -9.70 2.32
C ILE A 17 -8.22 -10.79 1.44
N LEU A 18 -8.22 -12.05 1.91
CA LEU A 18 -7.69 -13.18 1.13
C LEU A 18 -8.47 -13.40 -0.17
N LEU A 19 -9.79 -13.28 -0.13
CA LEU A 19 -10.64 -13.37 -1.33
C LEU A 19 -10.35 -12.23 -2.31
N LEU A 20 -10.12 -11.01 -1.83
CA LEU A 20 -9.75 -9.89 -2.69
C LEU A 20 -8.36 -10.09 -3.33
N ILE A 21 -7.39 -10.58 -2.57
CA ILE A 21 -6.05 -10.91 -3.11
C ILE A 21 -6.17 -12.02 -4.16
N ALA A 22 -6.92 -13.08 -3.87
CA ALA A 22 -7.14 -14.17 -4.82
C ALA A 22 -7.83 -13.67 -6.08
N LEU A 23 -8.84 -12.80 -5.94
CA LEU A 23 -9.52 -12.15 -7.07
C LEU A 23 -8.55 -11.30 -7.88
N GLU A 24 -7.66 -10.53 -7.26
CA GLU A 24 -6.65 -9.75 -7.99
C GLU A 24 -5.70 -10.63 -8.78
N ILE A 25 -5.14 -11.67 -8.14
CA ILE A 25 -4.27 -12.63 -8.82
C ILE A 25 -5.03 -13.22 -10.01
N LEU A 26 -6.28 -13.61 -9.82
CA LEU A 26 -7.14 -14.16 -10.87
C LEU A 26 -7.38 -13.16 -12.00
N LEU A 27 -7.62 -11.88 -11.71
CA LEU A 27 -7.81 -10.83 -12.71
C LEU A 27 -6.53 -10.55 -13.50
N MET A 28 -5.37 -10.60 -12.83
CA MET A 28 -4.06 -10.38 -13.45
C MET A 28 -3.58 -11.59 -14.27
N THR A 29 -4.03 -12.81 -13.93
CA THR A 29 -3.77 -14.00 -14.74
C THR A 29 -4.49 -13.89 -16.09
N GLY A 30 -3.72 -13.94 -17.19
CA GLY A 30 -4.22 -13.70 -18.55
C GLY A 30 -3.80 -12.35 -19.16
N GLY A 31 -3.16 -11.48 -18.38
CA GLY A 31 -2.55 -10.24 -18.86
C GLY A 31 -3.56 -9.18 -19.31
N TYR A 32 -3.02 -8.10 -19.91
CA TYR A 32 -3.76 -6.92 -20.33
C TYR A 32 -4.18 -7.01 -21.82
N THR A 33 -4.83 -8.11 -22.18
CA THR A 33 -5.24 -8.42 -23.57
C THR A 33 -6.76 -8.56 -23.69
N LYS A 34 -7.29 -8.66 -24.92
CA LYS A 34 -8.73 -8.89 -25.19
C LYS A 34 -9.25 -10.22 -24.63
N THR A 35 -8.37 -11.19 -24.40
CA THR A 35 -8.70 -12.50 -23.82
C THR A 35 -8.38 -12.56 -22.33
N GLY A 36 -7.77 -11.52 -21.77
CA GLY A 36 -7.43 -11.42 -20.36
C GLY A 36 -8.67 -11.27 -19.48
N ARG A 37 -8.63 -11.86 -18.27
CA ARG A 37 -9.75 -11.86 -17.33
C ARG A 37 -10.16 -10.46 -16.88
N THR A 38 -9.19 -9.57 -16.67
CA THR A 38 -9.45 -8.15 -16.36
C THR A 38 -10.36 -7.50 -17.41
N TRP A 39 -10.11 -7.76 -18.70
CA TRP A 39 -10.94 -7.23 -19.79
C TRP A 39 -12.32 -7.87 -19.80
N LEU A 40 -12.37 -9.20 -19.79
CA LEU A 40 -13.62 -9.96 -19.91
C LEU A 40 -14.58 -9.70 -18.74
N TRP A 41 -14.06 -9.52 -17.52
CA TRP A 41 -14.93 -9.44 -16.35
C TRP A 41 -15.31 -8.01 -15.98
N ILE A 42 -14.47 -7.03 -16.31
CA ILE A 42 -14.65 -5.65 -15.85
C ILE A 42 -14.45 -4.66 -17.00
N GLY A 43 -13.37 -4.81 -17.78
CA GLY A 43 -12.99 -3.86 -18.83
C GLY A 43 -14.08 -3.64 -19.87
N GLN A 44 -14.70 -4.71 -20.39
CA GLN A 44 -15.73 -4.60 -21.42
C GLN A 44 -16.98 -3.86 -20.96
N TYR A 45 -17.44 -4.11 -19.73
CA TYR A 45 -18.61 -3.44 -19.16
C TYR A 45 -18.33 -1.97 -18.87
N MET A 46 -17.12 -1.67 -18.40
CA MET A 46 -16.71 -0.28 -18.21
C MET A 46 -16.64 0.49 -19.52
N VAL A 47 -16.11 -0.12 -20.60
CA VAL A 47 -16.12 0.49 -21.93
C VAL A 47 -17.54 0.70 -22.44
N ALA A 48 -18.42 -0.30 -22.31
CA ALA A 48 -19.81 -0.19 -22.71
C ALA A 48 -20.53 0.95 -21.97
N PHE A 49 -20.31 1.04 -20.66
CA PHE A 49 -20.84 2.14 -19.85
C PHE A 49 -20.31 3.50 -20.30
N MET A 50 -18.99 3.63 -20.50
CA MET A 50 -18.38 4.87 -20.97
C MET A 50 -18.87 5.28 -22.37
N HIS A 51 -19.09 4.31 -23.25
CA HIS A 51 -19.64 4.53 -24.59
C HIS A 51 -21.07 5.06 -24.52
N TRP A 52 -21.92 4.40 -23.73
CA TRP A 52 -23.29 4.85 -23.46
C TRP A 52 -23.31 6.27 -22.88
N MET A 53 -22.46 6.55 -21.89
CA MET A 53 -22.34 7.90 -21.34
C MET A 53 -21.90 8.93 -22.40
N ALA A 54 -20.90 8.61 -23.21
CA ALA A 54 -20.38 9.55 -24.20
C ALA A 54 -21.40 9.87 -25.29
N ASN A 55 -22.11 8.87 -25.82
CA ASN A 55 -22.94 9.00 -27.02
C ASN A 55 -24.43 9.18 -26.73
N ASP A 56 -24.96 8.56 -25.67
CA ASP A 56 -26.39 8.64 -25.36
C ASP A 56 -26.71 9.71 -24.32
N VAL A 57 -25.79 9.94 -23.37
CA VAL A 57 -25.98 10.92 -22.30
C VAL A 57 -25.39 12.29 -22.66
N PHE A 58 -24.08 12.36 -22.94
CA PHE A 58 -23.40 13.66 -23.13
C PHE A 58 -23.53 14.23 -24.54
N LYS A 59 -23.60 13.38 -25.58
CA LYS A 59 -23.83 13.79 -26.99
C LYS A 59 -22.95 14.97 -27.43
N SER A 60 -21.68 14.96 -27.02
CA SER A 60 -20.76 16.08 -27.19
C SER A 60 -19.41 15.61 -27.73
N THR A 61 -18.68 16.51 -28.41
CA THR A 61 -17.30 16.30 -28.84
C THR A 61 -16.36 15.96 -27.68
N ASN A 62 -16.71 16.40 -26.46
CA ASN A 62 -16.01 16.10 -25.22
C ASN A 62 -16.60 14.89 -24.45
N GLY A 63 -17.57 14.17 -25.04
CA GLY A 63 -18.36 13.13 -24.38
C GLY A 63 -17.53 12.02 -23.76
N ILE A 64 -16.44 11.60 -24.41
CA ILE A 64 -15.51 10.59 -23.89
C ILE A 64 -14.80 11.08 -22.62
N GLY A 65 -14.39 12.35 -22.59
CA GLY A 65 -13.77 12.94 -21.40
C GLY A 65 -14.75 13.03 -20.23
N PHE A 66 -16.00 13.44 -20.48
CA PHE A 66 -17.05 13.42 -19.46
C PHE A 66 -17.41 12.01 -18.99
N ALA A 67 -17.41 11.02 -19.89
CA ALA A 67 -17.61 9.61 -19.53
C ALA A 67 -16.52 9.12 -18.58
N ILE A 68 -15.24 9.45 -18.84
CA ILE A 68 -14.11 9.15 -17.93
C ILE A 68 -14.32 9.82 -16.57
N ILE A 69 -14.71 11.10 -16.55
CA ILE A 69 -14.95 11.83 -15.30
C ILE A 69 -16.07 11.16 -14.51
N ALA A 70 -17.18 10.84 -15.16
CA ALA A 70 -18.35 10.29 -14.51
C ALA A 70 -18.11 8.89 -13.95
N ILE A 71 -17.51 7.96 -14.72
CA ILE A 71 -17.20 6.62 -14.20
C ILE A 71 -16.24 6.71 -13.00
N THR A 72 -15.24 7.59 -13.07
CA THR A 72 -14.30 7.80 -11.97
C THR A 72 -15.01 8.33 -10.73
N ALA A 73 -15.90 9.32 -10.91
CA ALA A 73 -16.67 9.91 -9.83
C ALA A 73 -17.61 8.89 -9.17
N VAL A 74 -18.36 8.12 -9.96
CA VAL A 74 -19.26 7.06 -9.45
C VAL A 74 -18.48 6.06 -8.61
N ILE A 75 -17.37 5.55 -9.12
CA ILE A 75 -16.51 4.62 -8.40
C ILE A 75 -15.99 5.25 -7.10
N ARG A 76 -15.51 6.49 -7.15
CA ARG A 76 -15.00 7.20 -5.97
C ARG A 76 -16.07 7.43 -4.91
N ILE A 77 -17.31 7.74 -5.32
CA ILE A 77 -18.45 7.95 -4.41
C ILE A 77 -18.85 6.63 -3.75
N VAL A 78 -18.99 5.55 -4.53
CA VAL A 78 -19.34 4.22 -4.01
C VAL A 78 -18.27 3.71 -3.03
N LEU A 79 -16.99 3.95 -3.33
CA LEU A 79 -15.88 3.53 -2.47
C LEU A 79 -15.56 4.53 -1.35
N PHE A 80 -16.11 5.74 -1.39
CA PHE A 80 -15.85 6.81 -0.42
C PHE A 80 -15.98 6.34 1.04
N PRO A 81 -17.07 5.69 1.49
CA PRO A 81 -17.21 5.30 2.90
C PRO A 81 -16.11 4.32 3.35
N ILE A 82 -15.73 3.39 2.47
CA ILE A 82 -14.67 2.43 2.76
C ILE A 82 -13.33 3.16 2.84
N MET A 83 -12.96 3.92 1.81
CA MET A 83 -11.69 4.64 1.74
C MET A 83 -11.54 5.64 2.89
N PHE A 84 -12.61 6.34 3.24
CA PHE A 84 -12.61 7.31 4.33
C PHE A 84 -12.44 6.65 5.71
N ASP A 85 -13.12 5.53 5.98
CA ASP A 85 -12.92 4.77 7.22
C ASP A 85 -11.48 4.23 7.33
N GLN A 86 -10.89 3.79 6.22
CA GLN A 86 -9.49 3.38 6.19
C GLN A 86 -8.55 4.54 6.53
N GLN A 87 -8.76 5.70 5.93
CA GLN A 87 -7.96 6.90 6.22
C GLN A 87 -8.10 7.33 7.68
N ARG A 88 -9.32 7.32 8.22
CA ARG A 88 -9.61 7.60 9.63
C ARG A 88 -8.88 6.64 10.57
N LYS A 89 -8.90 5.33 10.29
CA LYS A 89 -8.18 4.33 11.10
C LYS A 89 -6.67 4.54 11.07
N ALA A 90 -6.10 4.90 9.93
CA ALA A 90 -4.69 5.26 9.82
C ALA A 90 -4.37 6.49 10.68
N THR A 91 -5.21 7.53 10.67
CA THR A 91 -5.05 8.69 11.57
C THR A 91 -5.11 8.29 13.03
N ILE A 92 -6.06 7.43 13.44
CA ILE A 92 -6.14 6.95 14.83
C ILE A 92 -4.83 6.28 15.25
N GLN A 93 -4.25 5.44 14.39
CA GLN A 93 -2.98 4.77 14.66
C GLN A 93 -1.84 5.77 14.76
N SER A 94 -1.75 6.75 13.85
CA SER A 94 -0.71 7.79 13.90
C SER A 94 -0.79 8.64 15.18
N GLU A 95 -1.98 8.97 15.66
CA GLU A 95 -2.15 9.70 16.92
C GLU A 95 -1.73 8.86 18.13
N LYS A 96 -2.06 7.56 18.16
CA LYS A 96 -1.57 6.64 19.22
C LYS A 96 -0.05 6.52 19.20
N MET A 97 0.55 6.47 18.01
CA MET A 97 2.01 6.49 17.84
C MET A 97 2.62 7.79 18.37
N ALA A 98 1.98 8.93 18.14
CA ALA A 98 2.43 10.21 18.70
C ALA A 98 2.42 10.21 20.23
N MET A 99 1.38 9.64 20.85
CA MET A 99 1.31 9.50 22.31
C MET A 99 2.37 8.53 22.87
N LEU A 100 2.79 7.55 22.08
CA LEU A 100 3.88 6.62 22.42
C LEU A 100 5.27 7.22 22.27
N GLN A 101 5.42 8.32 21.55
CA GLN A 101 6.71 8.90 21.22
C GLN A 101 7.65 9.08 22.42
N PRO A 102 7.20 9.54 23.61
CA PRO A 102 8.09 9.69 24.76
C PRO A 102 8.72 8.37 25.21
N GLN A 103 7.96 7.28 25.16
CA GLN A 103 8.44 5.94 25.45
C GLN A 103 9.41 5.44 24.38
N LEU A 104 9.09 5.68 23.11
CA LEU A 104 9.95 5.33 21.99
C LEU A 104 11.28 6.10 22.02
N SER A 105 11.27 7.36 22.47
CA SER A 105 12.48 8.16 22.65
C SER A 105 13.40 7.61 23.73
N LYS A 106 12.87 7.08 24.84
CA LYS A 106 13.67 6.36 25.85
C LYS A 106 14.36 5.14 25.25
N VAL A 107 13.62 4.31 24.50
CA VAL A 107 14.18 3.13 23.83
C VAL A 107 15.22 3.51 22.77
N GLN A 108 14.98 4.59 22.01
CA GLN A 108 15.96 5.12 21.05
C GLN A 108 17.24 5.64 21.72
N ALA A 109 17.14 6.24 22.91
CA ALA A 109 18.30 6.65 23.68
C ALA A 109 19.13 5.42 24.12
N ALA A 110 18.48 4.39 24.66
CA ALA A 110 19.12 3.12 25.00
C ALA A 110 19.77 2.44 23.79
N MET A 111 19.17 2.57 22.60
CA MET A 111 19.73 2.00 21.36
C MET A 111 21.03 2.70 20.93
N LYS A 112 21.18 3.99 21.24
CA LYS A 112 22.41 4.74 20.94
C LYS A 112 23.54 4.42 21.91
N THR A 113 23.21 4.07 23.15
CA THR A 113 24.20 3.69 24.16
C THR A 113 24.61 2.23 24.05
N ALA A 114 23.80 1.38 23.40
CA ALA A 114 24.07 -0.04 23.23
C ALA A 114 25.34 -0.30 22.40
N GLN A 115 26.30 -0.98 22.99
CA GLN A 115 27.61 -1.22 22.36
C GLN A 115 27.68 -2.60 21.70
N THR A 116 27.11 -3.63 22.35
CA THR A 116 27.15 -5.00 21.85
C THR A 116 26.01 -5.28 20.87
N GLN A 117 26.19 -6.31 20.03
CA GLN A 117 25.16 -6.70 19.08
C GLN A 117 23.95 -7.30 19.81
N GLU A 118 24.19 -8.04 20.89
CA GLU A 118 23.17 -8.61 21.77
C GLU A 118 22.30 -7.52 22.40
N GLU A 119 22.93 -6.46 22.91
CA GLU A 119 22.23 -5.33 23.52
C GLU A 119 21.39 -4.58 22.49
N LYS A 120 21.91 -4.37 21.26
CA LYS A 120 21.13 -3.78 20.15
C LYS A 120 19.90 -4.62 19.78
N VAL A 121 20.03 -5.95 19.77
CA VAL A 121 18.89 -6.86 19.51
C VAL A 121 17.88 -6.79 20.66
N ALA A 122 18.35 -6.76 21.91
CA ALA A 122 17.49 -6.66 23.07
C ALA A 122 16.70 -5.33 23.10
N VAL A 123 17.35 -4.21 22.78
CA VAL A 123 16.70 -2.89 22.69
C VAL A 123 15.71 -2.83 21.52
N ASN A 124 16.03 -3.42 20.36
CA ASN A 124 15.07 -3.56 19.25
C ASN A 124 13.84 -4.40 19.65
N THR A 125 14.04 -5.46 20.42
CA THR A 125 12.95 -6.32 20.93
C THR A 125 12.09 -5.58 21.94
N ALA A 126 12.71 -4.78 22.82
CA ALA A 126 11.99 -3.90 23.74
C ALA A 126 11.15 -2.87 22.96
N MET A 127 11.69 -2.28 21.89
CA MET A 127 10.96 -1.38 21.01
C MET A 127 9.69 -2.04 20.43
N MET A 128 9.82 -3.26 19.88
CA MET A 128 8.69 -4.02 19.36
C MET A 128 7.66 -4.36 20.45
N SER A 129 8.13 -4.67 21.65
CA SER A 129 7.28 -4.99 22.80
C SER A 129 6.50 -3.77 23.28
N VAL A 130 7.10 -2.57 23.27
CA VAL A 130 6.39 -1.31 23.58
C VAL A 130 5.19 -1.10 22.65
N TYR A 131 5.35 -1.35 21.36
CA TYR A 131 4.23 -1.28 20.40
C TYR A 131 3.15 -2.33 20.70
N ARG A 132 3.55 -3.58 20.96
CA ARG A 132 2.64 -4.71 21.22
C ARG A 132 1.82 -4.49 22.50
N GLU A 133 2.48 -4.16 23.60
CA GLU A 133 1.85 -3.94 24.92
C GLU A 133 0.83 -2.80 24.90
N ASN A 134 1.09 -1.79 24.09
CA ASN A 134 0.21 -0.65 23.88
C ASN A 134 -0.83 -0.86 22.76
N ASN A 135 -0.88 -2.04 22.13
CA ASN A 135 -1.80 -2.36 21.02
C ASN A 135 -1.73 -1.35 19.86
N VAL A 136 -0.52 -0.92 19.51
CA VAL A 136 -0.27 0.00 18.41
C VAL A 136 0.57 -0.69 17.35
N SER A 137 0.20 -0.51 16.08
CA SER A 137 0.89 -1.16 14.96
C SER A 137 2.10 -0.36 14.50
N MET A 138 3.25 -1.02 14.34
CA MET A 138 4.48 -0.41 13.79
C MET A 138 4.33 0.08 12.35
N ILE A 139 3.52 -0.61 11.54
CA ILE A 139 3.24 -0.24 10.15
C ILE A 139 2.20 0.89 10.04
N GLY A 140 1.96 1.65 11.11
CA GLY A 140 1.22 2.92 11.05
C GLY A 140 -0.23 2.80 10.57
N GLY A 141 -0.86 1.63 10.74
CA GLY A 141 -2.22 1.40 10.27
C GLY A 141 -2.35 1.36 8.74
N VAL A 142 -1.27 1.11 7.99
CA VAL A 142 -1.32 0.85 6.54
C VAL A 142 -2.32 -0.27 6.29
N ASN A 143 -3.45 0.07 5.70
CA ASN A 143 -4.50 -0.88 5.36
C ASN A 143 -4.33 -1.24 3.89
N PHE A 144 -3.60 -2.34 3.63
CA PHE A 144 -3.39 -2.88 2.28
C PHE A 144 -4.68 -3.08 1.49
N LEU A 145 -5.81 -3.22 2.19
CA LEU A 145 -7.15 -3.24 1.62
C LEU A 145 -7.47 -2.04 0.72
N SER A 146 -6.92 -0.85 1.00
CA SER A 146 -7.12 0.33 0.14
C SER A 146 -6.50 0.10 -1.25
N MET A 147 -5.27 -0.41 -1.26
CA MET A 147 -4.52 -0.68 -2.48
C MET A 147 -5.17 -1.80 -3.28
N LEU A 148 -5.61 -2.87 -2.60
CA LEU A 148 -6.27 -4.02 -3.22
C LEU A 148 -7.59 -3.67 -3.92
N ILE A 149 -8.30 -2.65 -3.42
CA ILE A 149 -9.54 -2.21 -4.07
C ILE A 149 -9.24 -1.36 -5.31
N GLN A 150 -8.11 -0.64 -5.31
CA GLN A 150 -7.76 0.31 -6.35
C GLN A 150 -7.16 -0.35 -7.60
N LEU A 151 -6.37 -1.42 -7.44
CA LEU A 151 -5.67 -2.06 -8.56
C LEU A 151 -6.62 -2.63 -9.63
N PRO A 152 -7.72 -3.34 -9.32
CA PRO A 152 -8.66 -3.82 -10.34
C PRO A 152 -9.23 -2.69 -11.18
N ILE A 153 -9.61 -1.57 -10.54
CA ILE A 153 -10.21 -0.42 -11.21
C ILE A 153 -9.23 0.23 -12.17
N ILE A 154 -8.00 0.49 -11.71
CA ILE A 154 -6.95 1.06 -12.55
C ILE A 154 -6.60 0.10 -13.69
N SER A 155 -6.44 -1.18 -13.38
CA SER A 155 -6.12 -2.24 -14.35
C SER A 155 -7.17 -2.35 -15.45
N SER A 156 -8.45 -2.37 -15.08
CA SER A 156 -9.56 -2.41 -16.04
C SER A 156 -9.61 -1.15 -16.89
N LEU A 157 -9.34 0.03 -16.31
CA LEU A 157 -9.42 1.29 -17.05
C LEU A 157 -8.23 1.43 -18.00
N TYR A 158 -7.05 1.03 -17.53
CA TYR A 158 -5.87 0.92 -18.37
C TYR A 158 -6.10 -0.02 -19.55
N THR A 159 -6.63 -1.21 -19.29
CA THR A 159 -6.96 -2.19 -20.35
C THR A 159 -8.01 -1.62 -21.30
N ALA A 160 -9.04 -0.96 -20.76
CA ALA A 160 -10.08 -0.31 -21.54
C ALA A 160 -9.53 0.74 -22.49
N ILE A 161 -8.66 1.62 -21.99
CA ILE A 161 -8.02 2.69 -22.76
C ILE A 161 -7.03 2.11 -23.77
N ARG A 162 -6.25 1.08 -23.42
CA ARG A 162 -5.29 0.46 -24.35
C ARG A 162 -5.95 -0.33 -25.47
N LEU A 163 -7.00 -1.09 -25.16
CA LEU A 163 -7.67 -1.91 -26.16
C LEU A 163 -8.53 -1.04 -27.08
N SER A 164 -9.19 -0.01 -26.55
CA SER A 164 -9.92 0.96 -27.37
C SER A 164 -9.03 1.77 -28.33
N THR A 165 -7.75 1.97 -28.03
CA THR A 165 -6.79 2.60 -28.97
C THR A 165 -6.17 1.60 -29.96
N SER A 166 -6.07 0.30 -29.61
CA SER A 166 -5.38 -0.73 -30.41
C SER A 166 -6.29 -1.63 -31.27
N VAL A 167 -7.62 -1.56 -31.12
CA VAL A 167 -8.57 -2.37 -31.91
C VAL A 167 -8.62 -2.03 -33.41
N LEU A 168 -7.90 -1.01 -33.89
CA LEU A 168 -7.91 -0.60 -35.31
C LEU A 168 -6.99 -1.40 -36.26
N LYS A 169 -6.39 -2.53 -35.87
CA LYS A 169 -5.43 -3.25 -36.75
C LYS A 169 -5.51 -4.78 -36.76
N THR A 170 -6.59 -5.40 -36.29
CA THR A 170 -6.63 -6.88 -36.36
C THR A 170 -8.02 -7.38 -36.69
N ASP A 171 -8.10 -7.89 -37.92
CA ASP A 171 -9.20 -8.58 -38.56
C ASP A 171 -9.69 -9.81 -37.76
N HIS A 172 -10.95 -10.19 -38.00
CA HIS A 172 -11.63 -11.44 -37.59
C HIS A 172 -12.23 -11.53 -36.17
N ILE A 173 -13.03 -10.54 -35.74
CA ILE A 173 -13.97 -10.75 -34.63
C ILE A 173 -15.36 -10.22 -35.01
N ASN A 174 -16.39 -11.03 -34.73
CA ASN A 174 -17.80 -10.81 -35.08
C ASN A 174 -18.25 -9.34 -34.86
N PRO A 175 -18.70 -8.64 -35.90
CA PRO A 175 -19.14 -7.24 -35.81
C PRO A 175 -20.44 -7.05 -35.00
N ALA A 176 -21.13 -8.13 -34.64
CA ALA A 176 -22.41 -8.10 -33.92
C ALA A 176 -22.28 -8.10 -32.38
N THR A 177 -21.11 -8.39 -31.81
CA THR A 177 -21.00 -8.56 -30.35
C THR A 177 -20.41 -7.36 -29.63
N TYR A 178 -19.60 -6.53 -30.30
CA TYR A 178 -19.00 -5.35 -29.67
C TYR A 178 -18.87 -4.25 -30.71
N SER A 179 -19.79 -3.28 -30.66
CA SER A 179 -19.70 -2.07 -31.46
C SER A 179 -18.30 -1.47 -31.32
N SER A 180 -17.62 -1.37 -32.44
CA SER A 180 -16.31 -0.77 -32.71
C SER A 180 -16.26 0.74 -32.39
N SER A 181 -17.08 1.24 -31.47
CA SER A 181 -17.46 2.66 -31.39
C SER A 181 -17.06 3.37 -30.11
N PHE A 182 -16.40 2.72 -29.14
CA PHE A 182 -15.62 3.45 -28.13
C PHE A 182 -14.20 3.67 -28.68
N LEU A 183 -14.09 4.53 -29.68
CA LEU A 183 -12.80 4.91 -30.26
C LEU A 183 -12.25 6.10 -29.47
N LEU A 184 -11.26 5.81 -28.63
CA LEU A 184 -10.42 6.85 -28.05
C LEU A 184 -9.58 7.56 -29.14
N ASN A 185 -9.33 6.88 -30.25
CA ASN A 185 -8.64 7.45 -31.42
C ASN A 185 -9.46 8.60 -32.02
N GLY A 186 -8.87 9.80 -32.02
CA GLY A 186 -9.52 11.02 -32.49
C GLY A 186 -10.39 11.72 -31.44
N SER A 187 -10.54 11.15 -30.23
CA SER A 187 -11.28 11.82 -29.15
C SER A 187 -10.48 12.95 -28.53
N HIS A 188 -11.17 14.06 -28.28
CA HIS A 188 -10.61 15.27 -27.68
C HIS A 188 -11.39 15.64 -26.44
N PHE A 189 -10.72 16.28 -25.49
CA PHE A 189 -11.34 16.90 -24.32
C PHE A 189 -10.79 18.32 -24.19
N PHE A 190 -11.62 19.31 -24.50
CA PHE A 190 -11.24 20.73 -24.56
C PHE A 190 -9.96 20.95 -25.40
N GLY A 191 -9.90 20.34 -26.58
CA GLY A 191 -8.74 20.43 -27.49
C GLY A 191 -7.56 19.50 -27.15
N ILE A 192 -7.62 18.79 -26.02
CA ILE A 192 -6.59 17.81 -25.64
C ILE A 192 -6.94 16.44 -26.20
N ALA A 193 -6.10 15.90 -27.08
CA ALA A 193 -6.25 14.54 -27.58
C ALA A 193 -6.09 13.52 -26.44
N LEU A 194 -7.13 12.72 -26.20
CA LEU A 194 -7.17 11.79 -25.06
C LEU A 194 -6.34 10.52 -25.26
N TYR A 195 -6.07 10.14 -26.51
CA TYR A 195 -5.35 8.91 -26.88
C TYR A 195 -3.83 9.02 -26.80
N LYS A 196 -3.27 10.24 -26.69
CA LYS A 196 -1.82 10.48 -26.56
C LYS A 196 -1.48 11.12 -25.22
N PRO A 197 -0.22 11.08 -24.77
CA PRO A 197 0.20 11.77 -23.56
C PRO A 197 -0.05 13.29 -23.62
N SER A 198 -0.34 13.89 -22.47
CA SER A 198 -0.57 15.34 -22.34
C SER A 198 0.06 15.87 -21.06
N ILE A 199 1.02 16.78 -21.22
CA ILE A 199 1.67 17.45 -20.09
C ILE A 199 0.68 18.29 -19.29
N THR A 200 -0.31 18.91 -19.95
CA THR A 200 -1.34 19.72 -19.29
C THR A 200 -2.14 18.88 -18.31
N ILE A 201 -2.60 17.70 -18.73
CA ILE A 201 -3.33 16.78 -17.85
C ILE A 201 -2.43 16.26 -16.73
N ALA A 202 -1.17 15.94 -17.04
CA ALA A 202 -0.23 15.46 -16.03
C ALA A 202 0.04 16.52 -14.94
N VAL A 203 0.22 17.79 -15.31
CA VAL A 203 0.39 18.90 -14.36
C VAL A 203 -0.84 19.07 -13.47
N ILE A 204 -2.05 19.04 -14.05
CA ILE A 204 -3.28 19.16 -13.27
C ILE A 204 -3.40 17.99 -12.27
N ALA A 205 -3.13 16.76 -12.70
CA ALA A 205 -3.13 15.59 -11.82
C ALA A 205 -2.09 15.76 -10.70
N GLY A 206 -0.87 16.15 -11.07
CA GLY A 206 0.23 16.44 -10.14
C GLY A 206 -0.17 17.45 -9.08
N ILE A 207 -0.82 18.56 -9.45
CA ILE A 207 -1.29 19.59 -8.50
C ILE A 207 -2.26 18.99 -7.48
N PHE A 208 -3.24 18.18 -7.91
CA PHE A 208 -4.18 17.56 -6.98
C PHE A 208 -3.50 16.63 -5.98
N TYR A 209 -2.61 15.74 -6.45
CA TYR A 209 -1.89 14.83 -5.57
C TYR A 209 -0.87 15.57 -4.69
N LEU A 210 -0.22 16.62 -5.19
CA LEU A 210 0.70 17.44 -4.41
C LEU A 210 -0.04 18.17 -3.29
N ALA A 211 -1.18 18.80 -3.60
CA ALA A 211 -2.03 19.45 -2.61
C ALA A 211 -2.49 18.44 -1.56
N GLN A 212 -2.93 17.26 -1.99
CA GLN A 212 -3.35 16.17 -1.12
C GLN A 212 -2.23 15.71 -0.17
N SER A 213 -1.02 15.48 -0.68
CA SER A 213 0.15 15.14 0.14
C SER A 213 0.54 16.25 1.11
N TRP A 214 0.45 17.51 0.69
CA TRP A 214 0.72 18.66 1.56
C TRP A 214 -0.24 18.72 2.75
N PHE A 215 -1.54 18.54 2.51
CA PHE A 215 -2.51 18.46 3.61
C PHE A 215 -2.28 17.22 4.48
N MET A 216 -1.91 16.08 3.91
CA MET A 216 -1.56 14.89 4.69
C MET A 216 -0.37 15.12 5.62
N LEU A 217 0.66 15.86 5.21
CA LEU A 217 1.80 16.20 6.09
C LEU A 217 1.37 17.03 7.31
N LYS A 218 0.36 17.88 7.14
CA LYS A 218 -0.25 18.62 8.26
C LYS A 218 -1.04 17.68 9.17
N THR A 219 -1.62 16.60 8.63
CA THR A 219 -2.26 15.55 9.43
C THR A 219 -1.28 14.64 10.17
N THR A 220 0.00 14.65 9.81
CA THR A 220 1.02 13.82 10.47
C THR A 220 1.63 14.55 11.69
N PRO A 221 1.72 13.88 12.86
CA PRO A 221 2.42 14.40 14.04
C PRO A 221 3.86 14.80 13.74
N GLU A 222 4.34 15.89 14.33
CA GLU A 222 5.66 16.46 13.99
C GLU A 222 6.82 15.50 14.23
N ALA A 223 6.75 14.73 15.32
CA ALA A 223 7.76 13.75 15.67
C ALA A 223 7.89 12.62 14.63
N GLN A 224 6.82 12.33 13.88
CA GLN A 224 6.79 11.30 12.84
C GLN A 224 6.99 11.89 11.43
N ARG A 225 6.87 13.21 11.28
CA ARG A 225 6.90 13.91 9.99
C ARG A 225 8.21 13.64 9.24
N LYS A 226 9.38 13.75 9.90
CA LYS A 226 10.68 13.56 9.25
C LYS A 226 10.85 12.17 8.62
N GLN A 227 10.33 11.12 9.27
CA GLN A 227 10.41 9.75 8.74
C GLN A 227 9.40 9.51 7.62
N MET A 228 8.18 10.04 7.74
CA MET A 228 7.12 9.80 6.77
C MET A 228 7.16 10.75 5.56
N GLN A 229 7.86 11.88 5.68
CA GLN A 229 7.85 12.94 4.68
C GLN A 229 8.33 12.45 3.31
N THR A 230 9.40 11.65 3.27
CA THR A 230 9.88 11.04 2.03
C THR A 230 8.80 10.17 1.38
N MET A 231 8.10 9.36 2.17
CA MET A 231 7.02 8.49 1.67
C MET A 231 5.82 9.30 1.16
N ILE A 232 5.43 10.36 1.88
CA ILE A 232 4.28 11.21 1.52
C ILE A 232 4.57 12.02 0.25
N TRP A 233 5.79 12.51 0.06
CA TRP A 233 6.18 13.23 -1.16
C TRP A 233 6.50 12.33 -2.34
N PHE A 234 6.95 11.10 -2.09
CA PHE A 234 7.22 10.14 -3.17
C PHE A 234 5.98 9.88 -4.02
N THR A 235 4.83 9.68 -3.38
CA THR A 235 3.56 9.34 -4.08
C THR A 235 3.16 10.38 -5.14
N PRO A 236 3.01 11.69 -4.84
CA PRO A 236 2.60 12.68 -5.84
C PRO A 236 3.63 12.89 -6.94
N ILE A 237 4.93 12.77 -6.62
CA ILE A 237 6.00 12.84 -7.62
C ILE A 237 5.89 11.67 -8.59
N MET A 238 5.75 10.45 -8.08
CA MET A 238 5.56 9.25 -8.89
C MET A 238 4.30 9.37 -9.76
N MET A 239 3.18 9.81 -9.19
CA MET A 239 1.94 10.00 -9.94
C MET A 239 2.06 11.05 -11.05
N PHE A 240 2.81 12.13 -10.82
CA PHE A 240 3.10 13.13 -11.84
C PHE A 240 3.90 12.54 -13.00
N PHE A 241 5.01 11.87 -12.72
CA PHE A 241 5.81 11.20 -13.77
C PHE A 241 5.03 10.11 -14.48
N PHE A 242 4.23 9.32 -13.76
CA PHE A 242 3.36 8.33 -14.37
C PHE A 242 2.39 8.99 -15.35
N ALA A 243 1.71 10.08 -14.96
CA ALA A 243 0.77 10.78 -15.83
C ALA A 243 1.43 11.39 -17.08
N ILE A 244 2.72 11.75 -17.05
CA ILE A 244 3.46 12.23 -18.22
C ILE A 244 3.61 11.14 -19.29
N PHE A 245 3.86 9.89 -18.90
CA PHE A 245 4.11 8.79 -19.83
C PHE A 245 2.84 8.05 -20.28
N GLN A 246 1.72 8.28 -19.60
CA GLN A 246 0.45 7.65 -19.93
C GLN A 246 -0.40 8.52 -20.88
N SER A 247 -1.44 7.93 -21.46
CA SER A 247 -2.40 8.69 -22.29
C SER A 247 -3.15 9.73 -21.46
N ALA A 248 -3.55 10.83 -22.09
CA ALA A 248 -4.33 11.88 -21.45
C ALA A 248 -5.68 11.38 -20.89
N ALA A 249 -6.27 10.33 -21.48
CA ALA A 249 -7.43 9.65 -20.91
C ALA A 249 -7.16 9.08 -19.51
N LEU A 250 -6.03 8.38 -19.34
CA LEU A 250 -5.64 7.83 -18.04
C LEU A 250 -5.18 8.94 -17.09
N GLY A 251 -4.53 9.98 -17.62
CA GLY A 251 -4.23 11.20 -16.87
C GLY A 251 -5.49 11.87 -16.32
N LEU A 252 -6.56 11.97 -17.11
CA LEU A 252 -7.84 12.58 -16.71
C LEU A 252 -8.50 11.79 -15.58
N TYR A 253 -8.41 10.47 -15.62
CA TYR A 253 -8.79 9.61 -14.49
C TYR A 253 -8.03 9.98 -13.21
N PHE A 254 -6.72 10.21 -13.30
CA PHE A 254 -5.93 10.64 -12.14
C PHE A 254 -6.23 12.06 -11.68
N VAL A 255 -6.60 12.97 -12.58
CA VAL A 255 -7.09 14.31 -12.20
C VAL A 255 -8.32 14.18 -11.29
N VAL A 256 -9.34 13.46 -11.77
CA VAL A 256 -10.58 13.26 -11.02
C VAL A 256 -10.33 12.48 -9.75
N GLY A 257 -9.51 11.43 -9.82
CA GLY A 257 -9.09 10.66 -8.65
C GLY A 257 -8.41 11.52 -7.59
N GLY A 258 -7.43 12.33 -7.97
CA GLY A 258 -6.72 13.26 -7.10
C GLY A 258 -7.65 14.27 -6.44
N PHE A 259 -8.63 14.80 -7.19
CA PHE A 259 -9.68 15.66 -6.65
C PHE A 259 -10.48 14.99 -5.51
N PHE A 260 -10.93 13.75 -5.72
CA PHE A 260 -11.67 13.01 -4.68
C PHE A 260 -10.80 12.68 -3.45
N VAL A 261 -9.54 12.28 -3.65
CA VAL A 261 -8.62 12.01 -2.53
C VAL A 261 -8.28 13.30 -1.77
N LEU A 262 -8.17 14.43 -2.46
CA LEU A 262 -8.02 15.74 -1.83
C LEU A 262 -9.25 16.07 -0.97
N ILE A 263 -10.47 15.92 -1.50
CA ILE A 263 -11.71 16.10 -0.72
C ILE A 263 -11.71 15.22 0.53
N GLN A 264 -11.40 13.92 0.39
CA GLN A 264 -11.30 13.00 1.53
C GLN A 264 -10.34 13.51 2.60
N THR A 265 -9.16 13.98 2.18
CA THR A 265 -8.13 14.52 3.06
C THR A 265 -8.59 15.80 3.76
N LEU A 266 -9.30 16.69 3.06
CA LEU A 266 -9.85 17.91 3.64
C LEU A 266 -10.95 17.61 4.67
N ILE A 267 -11.85 16.65 4.38
CA ILE A 267 -12.87 16.19 5.32
C ILE A 267 -12.21 15.61 6.58
N LEU A 268 -11.17 14.79 6.41
CA LEU A 268 -10.42 14.22 7.51
C LEU A 268 -9.76 15.30 8.38
N LEU A 269 -9.14 16.31 7.76
CA LEU A 269 -8.52 17.43 8.46
C LEU A 269 -9.51 18.16 9.36
N LYS A 270 -10.76 18.34 8.89
CA LYS A 270 -11.84 18.96 9.66
C LYS A 270 -12.29 18.11 10.86
N ILE A 271 -12.28 16.79 10.75
CA ILE A 271 -12.75 15.87 11.80
C ILE A 271 -11.61 15.51 12.79
N ARG A 272 -10.35 15.63 12.37
CA ARG A 272 -9.17 15.23 13.14
C ARG A 272 -9.12 15.78 14.57
N PRO A 273 -9.40 17.07 14.85
CA PRO A 273 -9.30 17.59 16.23
C PRO A 273 -10.22 16.84 17.21
N LYS A 274 -11.47 16.58 16.80
CA LYS A 274 -12.44 15.80 17.58
C LYS A 274 -11.96 14.36 17.77
N LEU A 275 -11.34 13.79 16.74
CA LEU A 275 -10.80 12.44 16.79
C LEU A 275 -9.60 12.34 17.76
N GLN A 276 -8.69 13.33 17.73
CA GLN A 276 -7.55 13.40 18.63
C GLN A 276 -7.98 13.55 20.09
N GLU A 277 -8.97 14.40 20.37
CA GLU A 277 -9.50 14.56 21.71
C GLU A 277 -10.07 13.25 22.24
N LYS A 278 -10.86 12.55 21.42
CA LYS A 278 -11.40 11.23 21.77
C LYS A 278 -10.30 10.22 22.07
N ILE A 279 -9.26 10.15 21.23
CA ILE A 279 -8.13 9.24 21.43
C ILE A 279 -7.37 9.60 22.71
N ARG A 280 -7.11 10.88 22.98
CA ARG A 280 -6.41 11.29 24.21
C ARG A 280 -7.17 10.93 25.48
N LYS A 281 -8.51 10.94 25.45
CA LYS A 281 -9.35 10.52 26.58
C LYS A 281 -9.38 8.99 26.75
N GLU A 282 -9.47 8.25 25.65
CA GLU A 282 -9.67 6.79 25.67
C GLU A 282 -8.36 5.99 25.74
N PHE A 283 -7.28 6.49 25.14
CA PHE A 283 -6.02 5.78 25.00
C PHE A 283 -5.04 6.21 26.09
N LYS A 284 -4.76 5.31 27.03
CA LYS A 284 -3.73 5.49 28.06
C LYS A 284 -2.50 4.64 27.72
N VAL A 285 -1.34 5.28 27.68
CA VAL A 285 -0.08 4.61 27.37
C VAL A 285 0.37 3.82 28.60
N LYS A 286 0.66 2.53 28.42
CA LYS A 286 1.25 1.68 29.47
C LYS A 286 2.75 1.92 29.53
N ASN A 287 3.27 2.34 30.68
CA ASN A 287 4.71 2.54 30.90
C ASN A 287 5.40 1.20 31.12
N VAL A 288 5.67 0.47 30.04
CA VAL A 288 6.39 -0.83 30.07
C VAL A 288 7.88 -0.70 29.75
N VAL A 289 8.33 0.50 29.35
CA VAL A 289 9.69 0.71 28.84
C VAL A 289 10.75 0.37 29.86
N ASP A 290 10.60 0.86 31.09
CA ASP A 290 11.64 0.73 32.12
C ASP A 290 11.82 -0.75 32.52
N ASP A 291 10.72 -1.50 32.64
CA ASP A 291 10.73 -2.96 32.87
C ASP A 291 11.34 -3.75 31.70
N LEU A 292 11.01 -3.36 30.45
CA LEU A 292 11.52 -4.02 29.25
C LEU A 292 13.02 -3.76 29.05
N LEU A 293 13.50 -2.55 29.36
CA LEU A 293 14.91 -2.21 29.32
C LEU A 293 15.69 -2.89 30.46
N ALA A 294 15.12 -2.96 31.67
CA ALA A 294 15.72 -3.71 32.78
C ALA A 294 15.84 -5.21 32.47
N LYS A 295 14.83 -5.80 31.84
CA LYS A 295 14.91 -7.18 31.32
C LYS A 295 15.95 -7.33 30.23
N ALA A 296 16.08 -6.36 29.32
CA ALA A 296 17.09 -6.38 28.28
C ALA A 296 18.52 -6.33 28.84
N THR A 297 18.78 -5.50 29.85
CA THR A 297 20.10 -5.39 30.49
C THR A 297 20.44 -6.60 31.36
N ASN A 298 19.48 -7.15 32.10
CA ASN A 298 19.71 -8.31 32.97
C ASN A 298 19.95 -9.59 32.16
N ASN A 299 19.24 -9.80 31.05
CA ASN A 299 19.43 -10.96 30.17
C ASN A 299 20.66 -10.85 29.26
N SER A 300 21.23 -9.65 29.10
CA SER A 300 22.55 -9.49 28.46
C SER A 300 23.69 -10.01 29.35
N SER A 301 23.41 -10.22 30.65
CA SER A 301 24.37 -10.74 31.64
C SER A 301 24.17 -12.24 31.94
N GLN A 302 23.08 -12.86 31.49
CA GLN A 302 22.82 -14.30 31.60
C GLN A 302 22.13 -14.82 30.35
N GLY A 303 22.86 -15.62 29.56
CA GLY A 303 22.45 -16.11 28.24
C GLY A 303 21.37 -17.20 28.25
N GLU A 304 20.13 -16.84 28.57
CA GLU A 304 19.03 -17.83 28.61
C GLU A 304 17.70 -17.40 27.96
N LEU A 305 17.71 -16.48 26.98
CA LEU A 305 16.48 -16.08 26.25
C LEU A 305 16.48 -16.33 24.74
N VAL A 306 17.50 -17.01 24.20
CA VAL A 306 17.50 -17.44 22.80
C VAL A 306 16.79 -18.81 22.62
N LYS A 307 16.47 -19.53 23.70
CA LYS A 307 15.83 -20.85 23.58
C LYS A 307 14.30 -20.80 23.40
N ASP A 308 13.60 -19.82 23.99
CA ASP A 308 12.12 -19.83 23.93
C ASP A 308 11.50 -19.23 22.67
N ILE A 309 12.16 -18.28 22.00
CA ILE A 309 11.61 -17.67 20.77
C ILE A 309 11.86 -18.56 19.54
N THR A 310 12.84 -19.46 19.59
CA THR A 310 13.11 -20.40 18.49
C THR A 310 12.08 -21.53 18.44
N ASN A 311 11.37 -21.82 19.55
CA ASN A 311 10.36 -22.89 19.63
C ASN A 311 8.94 -22.44 19.23
N GLU A 312 8.60 -21.15 19.32
CA GLU A 312 7.30 -20.65 18.83
C GLU A 312 7.32 -20.23 17.35
N VAL A 313 8.50 -20.05 16.74
CA VAL A 313 8.62 -19.75 15.30
C VAL A 313 8.82 -21.02 14.45
N SER A 314 9.11 -22.16 15.06
CA SER A 314 9.38 -23.43 14.35
C SER A 314 8.16 -24.36 14.17
N THR A 315 6.96 -23.99 14.63
CA THR A 315 5.75 -24.82 14.45
C THR A 315 4.88 -24.48 13.24
N GLU A 316 5.26 -23.50 12.41
CA GLU A 316 4.54 -23.20 11.14
C GLU A 316 5.46 -23.11 9.93
N THR A 317 6.33 -24.10 9.68
CA THR A 317 6.73 -24.43 8.29
C THR A 317 7.28 -25.86 8.19
N GLU A 318 6.39 -26.86 8.23
CA GLU A 318 6.73 -28.19 7.72
C GLU A 318 6.30 -28.28 6.25
N VAL A 319 7.24 -28.00 5.34
CA VAL A 319 7.23 -28.58 3.98
C VAL A 319 8.62 -29.15 3.74
N SER A 320 8.68 -30.47 3.60
CA SER A 320 9.86 -31.32 3.51
C SER A 320 10.82 -30.98 2.36
N PRO A 321 12.08 -31.45 2.47
CA PRO A 321 12.79 -31.95 1.30
C PRO A 321 13.21 -33.42 1.47
N LYS A 322 12.89 -34.24 0.46
CA LYS A 322 13.39 -35.61 0.28
C LYS A 322 14.87 -35.60 -0.16
N LYS A 323 15.69 -36.39 0.56
CA LYS A 323 16.76 -37.32 0.13
C LYS A 323 17.62 -36.99 -1.12
N ASN A 324 18.97 -36.98 -0.97
CA ASN A 324 19.82 -38.19 -1.14
C ASN A 324 21.34 -37.93 -1.00
N ASN A 325 21.98 -38.72 -0.13
CA ASN A 325 23.28 -39.43 -0.20
C ASN A 325 24.51 -38.87 -0.96
N LYS A 326 25.66 -38.77 -0.27
CA LYS A 326 26.76 -39.78 -0.35
C LYS A 326 27.92 -39.55 0.66
N LYS A 327 28.56 -40.69 0.96
CA LYS A 327 29.55 -41.08 1.99
C LYS A 327 31.00 -40.54 1.84
N ASN A 328 31.71 -40.58 2.99
CA ASN A 328 33.15 -40.85 3.26
C ASN A 328 34.18 -39.82 2.71
N ASN A 329 35.28 -39.45 3.40
CA ASN A 329 36.26 -40.29 4.08
C ASN A 329 37.15 -39.49 5.06
N ALA A 330 37.79 -40.20 5.97
CA ALA A 330 38.65 -39.72 7.05
C ALA A 330 40.10 -39.36 6.63
N HIS A 331 40.83 -38.77 7.61
CA HIS A 331 42.29 -38.53 7.71
C HIS A 331 42.86 -37.23 7.11
N ARG A 332 43.33 -36.34 7.99
CA ARG A 332 44.77 -36.24 8.35
C ARG A 332 44.99 -35.41 9.62
N ARG A 333 45.94 -35.89 10.41
CA ARG A 333 46.30 -35.50 11.78
C ARG A 333 47.34 -34.35 11.78
N ASN A 334 47.30 -33.57 12.86
CA ASN A 334 48.36 -32.68 13.33
C ASN A 334 49.78 -33.28 13.24
N ALA A 335 50.74 -32.47 12.78
CA ALA A 335 52.17 -32.46 13.14
C ALA A 335 52.83 -31.39 12.25
N GLY A 336 53.08 -30.17 12.71
CA GLY A 336 54.09 -29.85 13.71
C GLY A 336 55.36 -29.40 13.00
N LYS A 337 55.74 -28.12 13.13
CA LYS A 337 57.12 -27.66 13.36
C LYS A 337 57.18 -26.13 13.49
N GLN A 338 57.90 -25.74 14.51
CA GLN A 338 58.14 -24.41 15.02
C GLN A 338 59.03 -23.57 14.07
N GLN A 339 58.93 -22.24 14.19
CA GLN A 339 59.99 -21.21 14.26
C GLN A 339 61.27 -21.41 13.40
N ARG A 340 61.86 -20.45 12.69
CA ARG A 340 61.96 -18.98 12.82
C ARG A 340 62.65 -18.44 11.53
N LYS A 341 62.52 -17.11 11.32
CA LYS A 341 63.13 -16.14 10.37
C LYS A 341 64.68 -16.27 10.14
N PRO A 342 65.42 -15.39 9.41
CA PRO A 342 65.10 -14.21 8.54
C PRO A 342 65.94 -14.10 7.23
N LYS A 343 65.84 -12.93 6.56
CA LYS A 343 66.71 -12.28 5.55
C LYS A 343 66.30 -12.56 4.09
N ILE A 344 66.21 -11.57 3.19
CA ILE A 344 66.87 -10.25 3.13
C ILE A 344 65.83 -9.14 2.91
#